data_AF-A0A920BTB2-F1
#
_entry.id   AF-A0A920BTB2-F1
#
_cell.length_a   1.000
_cell.length_b   1.000
_cell.length_c   1.000
_cell.angle_alpha   90.00
_cell.angle_beta   90.00
_cell.angle_gamma   90.00
#
_symmetry.space_group_name_H-M   'P 1'
#
loop_
_entity.id
_entity.type
_entity.pdbx_description
1 polymer ?
#
loop_
_entity_poly.entity_id
_entity_poly.type
_entity_poly.pdbx_seq_one_letter_code
_entity_poly.pdbx_strand_id
1 'polypeptide(L)'
;MQIYFSPEVMTAEFQVLNIVSSENKAVGNIAFLFDEKKLYVYGILEEEGVREDFKDLVKPYVKGLAKAKEGLEIYSCLYVGCKKIELKVEEDK
;
A
#
# COMPACT_ATOMS: atom_id res chain seq x y z
N MET A 1 2.37 -16.80 -5.37
CA MET A 1 3.62 -16.52 -4.62
C MET A 1 3.23 -15.60 -3.48
N GLN A 2 3.66 -15.84 -2.24
CA GLN A 2 3.27 -14.98 -1.12
C GLN A 2 4.20 -13.76 -1.03
N ILE A 3 3.62 -12.60 -0.72
CA ILE A 3 4.33 -11.34 -0.53
C ILE A 3 4.04 -10.78 0.85
N TYR A 4 4.98 -10.02 1.40
CA TYR A 4 4.89 -9.42 2.72
C TYR A 4 5.45 -7.99 2.70
N PHE A 5 4.98 -7.17 3.64
CA PHE A 5 5.60 -5.88 3.91
C PHE A 5 6.87 -6.06 4.73
N SER A 6 7.94 -5.42 4.28
CA SER A 6 9.19 -5.26 5.00
C SER A 6 9.42 -3.76 5.23
N PRO A 7 9.30 -3.25 6.47
CA PRO A 7 9.47 -1.84 6.75
C PRO A 7 10.86 -1.35 6.34
N GLU A 8 10.91 -0.28 5.54
CA GLU A 8 12.17 0.40 5.20
C GLU A 8 12.34 1.64 6.07
N VAL A 9 11.32 2.51 6.09
CA VAL A 9 11.29 3.73 6.90
C VAL A 9 9.89 3.92 7.47
N MET A 10 9.76 4.22 8.75
CA MET A 10 8.48 4.56 9.38
C MET A 10 8.65 5.82 10.24
N THR A 11 7.95 6.89 9.87
CA THR A 11 7.88 8.15 10.61
C THR A 11 6.42 8.55 10.82
N ALA A 12 6.21 9.64 11.58
CA ALA A 12 4.88 10.20 11.77
C ALA A 12 4.31 10.85 10.48
N GLU A 13 5.19 11.30 9.58
CA GLU A 13 4.82 12.02 8.36
C GLU A 13 4.69 11.08 7.16
N PHE A 14 5.52 10.04 7.10
CA PHE A 14 5.48 9.06 6.01
C PHE A 14 5.99 7.68 6.43
N GLN A 15 5.56 6.66 5.70
CA GLN A 15 6.01 5.29 5.84
C GLN A 15 6.35 4.72 4.47
N VAL A 16 7.51 4.09 4.35
CA VAL A 16 7.95 3.37 3.14
C VAL A 16 8.16 1.92 3.53
N LEU A 17 7.44 1.03 2.85
CA LEU A 17 7.53 -0.42 3.03
C LEU A 17 7.97 -1.05 1.72
N ASN A 18 8.97 -1.91 1.80
CA ASN A 18 9.29 -2.82 0.72
C ASN A 18 8.27 -3.96 0.67
N ILE A 19 8.05 -4.47 -0.53
CA ILE A 19 7.26 -5.67 -0.76
C ILE A 19 8.25 -6.76 -1.11
N VAL A 20 8.33 -7.79 -0.27
CA VAL A 20 9.26 -8.90 -0.43
C VAL A 20 8.51 -10.20 -0.68
N SER A 21 9.05 -11.06 -1.53
CA SER A 21 8.54 -12.41 -1.72
C SER A 21 8.96 -13.33 -0.56
N SER A 22 8.41 -14.53 -0.51
CA SER A 22 8.83 -15.60 0.41
C SER A 22 10.31 -15.98 0.30
N GLU A 23 10.99 -15.59 -0.77
CA GLU A 23 12.43 -15.81 -0.99
C GLU A 23 13.27 -14.60 -0.54
N ASN A 24 12.70 -13.64 0.19
CA ASN A 24 13.31 -12.36 0.59
C ASN A 24 13.78 -11.49 -0.60
N LYS A 25 13.20 -11.70 -1.78
CA LYS A 25 13.47 -10.86 -2.95
C LYS A 25 12.53 -9.65 -2.91
N ALA A 26 13.09 -8.44 -3.04
CA ALA A 26 12.27 -7.24 -3.25
C ALA A 26 11.57 -7.35 -4.62
N VAL A 27 10.24 -7.24 -4.60
CA VAL A 27 9.37 -7.30 -5.78
C VAL A 27 8.62 -5.99 -6.02
N GLY A 28 8.77 -5.02 -5.11
CA GLY A 28 8.15 -3.71 -5.19
C GLY A 28 8.30 -2.89 -3.91
N ASN A 29 7.66 -1.73 -3.89
CA ASN A 29 7.57 -0.88 -2.72
C ASN A 29 6.20 -0.19 -2.63
N ILE A 30 5.89 0.31 -1.43
CA ILE A 30 4.74 1.16 -1.18
C ILE A 30 5.15 2.29 -0.22
N ALA A 31 4.67 3.48 -0.51
CA ALA A 31 4.84 4.68 0.29
C ALA A 31 3.47 5.19 0.72
N PHE A 32 3.40 5.57 1.99
CA PHE A 32 2.27 6.22 2.63
C PHE A 32 2.73 7.57 3.11
N LEU A 33 2.11 8.65 2.63
CA LEU A 33 2.39 10.00 3.08
C LEU A 33 1.14 10.54 3.78
N PHE A 34 1.32 10.99 5.03
CA PHE A 34 0.27 11.55 5.85
C PHE A 34 0.37 13.08 5.81
N ASP A 35 -0.68 13.73 5.34
CA ASP A 35 -0.76 15.19 5.29
C ASP A 35 -2.10 15.65 5.86
N GLU A 36 -2.09 16.19 7.09
CA GLU A 36 -3.28 16.59 7.83
C GLU A 36 -4.39 15.51 7.85
N LYS A 37 -5.39 15.68 6.97
CA LYS A 37 -6.55 14.79 6.77
C LYS A 37 -6.46 13.95 5.50
N LYS A 38 -5.30 13.84 4.88
CA LYS A 38 -5.07 13.13 3.63
C LYS A 38 -4.03 12.03 3.81
N LEU A 39 -4.26 10.91 3.15
CA LEU A 39 -3.33 9.78 3.04
C LEU A 39 -3.07 9.55 1.56
N TYR A 40 -1.85 9.83 1.15
CA TYR A 40 -1.38 9.50 -0.18
C TYR A 40 -0.73 8.12 -0.14
N VAL A 41 -1.23 7.21 -0.95
CA VAL A 41 -0.73 5.84 -1.09
C VAL A 41 -0.15 5.70 -2.49
N TYR A 42 1.15 5.50 -2.58
CA TYR A 42 1.84 5.22 -3.83
C TYR A 42 2.48 3.85 -3.75
N GLY A 43 2.17 2.95 -4.67
CA GLY A 43 2.75 1.61 -4.66
C GLY A 43 3.14 1.17 -6.05
N ILE A 44 4.27 0.50 -6.16
CA ILE A 44 4.75 -0.11 -7.39
C ILE A 44 5.20 -1.53 -7.11
N LEU A 45 4.75 -2.44 -7.96
CA LEU A 45 5.08 -3.85 -7.92
C LEU A 45 5.52 -4.26 -9.32
N GLU A 46 6.66 -4.91 -9.44
CA GLU A 46 7.21 -5.33 -10.73
C GLU A 46 6.52 -6.61 -11.24
N GLU A 47 6.17 -7.52 -10.33
CA GLU A 47 5.67 -8.85 -10.67
C GLU A 47 4.14 -8.90 -10.82
N GLU A 48 3.64 -9.17 -12.03
CA GLU A 48 2.19 -9.24 -12.27
C GLU A 48 1.49 -10.41 -11.56
N GLY A 49 2.24 -11.49 -11.27
CA GLY A 49 1.70 -12.73 -10.70
C GLY A 49 1.15 -12.60 -9.28
N VAL A 50 1.47 -11.51 -8.57
CA VAL A 50 1.06 -11.26 -7.18
C VAL A 50 0.14 -10.04 -7.04
N ARG A 51 -0.53 -9.67 -8.14
CA ARG A 51 -1.45 -8.53 -8.20
C ARG A 51 -2.58 -8.59 -7.17
N GLU A 52 -3.24 -9.74 -7.05
CA GLU A 52 -4.37 -9.89 -6.14
C GLU A 52 -3.89 -9.96 -4.69
N ASP A 53 -2.83 -10.72 -4.41
CA ASP A 53 -2.16 -10.73 -3.09
C ASP A 53 -1.76 -9.32 -2.65
N PHE A 54 -1.30 -8.46 -3.59
CA PHE A 54 -0.95 -7.07 -3.29
C PHE A 54 -2.14 -6.23 -2.88
N LYS A 55 -3.29 -6.38 -3.55
CA LYS A 55 -4.52 -5.69 -3.13
C LYS A 55 -4.99 -6.16 -1.76
N ASP A 56 -4.96 -7.46 -1.51
CA ASP A 56 -5.36 -8.06 -0.23
C ASP A 56 -4.41 -7.68 0.91
N LEU A 57 -3.15 -7.36 0.61
CA LEU A 57 -2.17 -6.85 1.57
C LEU A 57 -2.38 -5.36 1.86
N VAL A 58 -2.59 -4.54 0.81
CA VAL A 58 -2.70 -3.07 0.93
C VAL A 58 -4.05 -2.64 1.51
N LYS A 59 -5.16 -3.25 1.09
CA LYS A 59 -6.52 -2.87 1.51
C LYS A 59 -6.71 -2.87 3.05
N PRO A 60 -6.38 -3.94 3.79
CA PRO A 60 -6.52 -3.93 5.26
C PRO A 60 -5.55 -2.97 5.93
N TYR A 61 -4.35 -2.78 5.37
CA TYR A 61 -3.37 -1.85 5.91
C TYR A 61 -3.86 -0.40 5.83
N VAL A 62 -4.33 0.02 4.65
CA VAL A 62 -4.95 1.34 4.44
C VAL A 62 -6.18 1.52 5.32
N LYS A 63 -7.03 0.48 5.47
CA LYS A 63 -8.19 0.53 6.37
C LYS A 63 -7.77 0.72 7.84
N GLY A 64 -6.66 0.10 8.26
CA GLY A 64 -6.08 0.31 9.58
C GLY A 64 -5.62 1.75 9.80
N LEU A 65 -4.92 2.32 8.80
CA LEU A 65 -4.49 3.72 8.83
C LEU A 65 -5.66 4.70 8.87
N ALA A 66 -6.71 4.43 8.09
CA ALA A 66 -7.92 5.25 8.06
C ALA A 66 -8.69 5.22 9.38
N LYS A 67 -8.69 4.08 10.10
CA LYS A 67 -9.30 3.99 11.44
C LYS A 67 -8.54 4.78 12.50
N ALA A 68 -7.23 4.97 12.34
CA ALA A 68 -6.40 5.67 13.31
C ALA A 68 -6.60 7.20 13.29
N LYS A 69 -7.19 7.75 12.22
CA LYS A 69 -7.46 9.18 12.06
C LYS A 69 -8.84 9.38 11.45
N GLU A 70 -9.79 9.90 12.22
CA GLU A 70 -11.15 10.18 11.74
C GLU A 70 -11.17 11.22 10.61
N GLY A 71 -11.96 10.96 9.57
CA GLY A 71 -12.19 11.90 8.46
C GLY A 71 -11.04 11.99 7.46
N LEU A 72 -10.31 10.89 7.26
CA LEU A 72 -9.12 10.87 6.42
C LEU A 72 -9.44 10.50 4.96
N GLU A 73 -9.09 11.40 4.03
CA GLU A 73 -9.26 11.22 2.58
C GLU A 73 -8.10 10.41 2.00
N ILE A 74 -8.41 9.30 1.34
CA ILE A 74 -7.41 8.37 0.80
C ILE A 74 -7.24 8.61 -0.70
N TYR A 75 -6.02 8.97 -1.09
CA TYR A 75 -5.60 9.12 -2.48
C TYR A 75 -4.64 7.99 -2.82
N SER A 76 -5.05 7.06 -3.69
CA SER A 76 -4.22 5.90 -4.04
C SER A 76 -3.81 5.89 -5.50
N CYS A 77 -2.55 5.54 -5.74
CA CYS A 77 -1.99 5.30 -7.05
C CYS A 77 -1.08 4.08 -6.99
N LEU A 78 -1.60 2.95 -7.48
CA LEU A 78 -0.91 1.66 -7.40
C LEU A 78 -0.61 1.15 -8.81
N TYR A 79 0.59 0.61 -9.00
CA TYR A 79 1.06 0.03 -10.24
C TYR A 79 1.51 -1.41 -10.01
N VAL A 80 1.13 -2.31 -10.93
CA VAL A 80 1.58 -3.69 -10.96
C VAL A 80 2.00 -4.02 -12.39
N GLY A 81 3.26 -4.40 -12.61
CA GLY A 81 3.82 -4.72 -13.93
C GLY A 81 3.57 -3.61 -14.95
N CYS A 82 3.87 -2.36 -14.59
CA CYS A 82 3.63 -1.17 -15.40
C CYS A 82 2.15 -0.86 -15.71
N LYS A 83 1.19 -1.54 -15.07
CA LYS A 83 -0.25 -1.26 -15.22
C LYS A 83 -0.81 -0.61 -13.96
N LYS A 84 -1.52 0.51 -14.14
CA LYS A 84 -2.23 1.17 -13.04
C LYS A 84 -3.37 0.25 -12.57
N ILE A 85 -3.49 0.09 -11.26
CA ILE A 85 -4.59 -0.60 -10.61
C ILE A 85 -5.36 0.38 -9.73
N GLU A 86 -6.68 0.27 -9.72
CA GLU A 86 -7.52 1.04 -8.81
C GLU A 86 -7.71 0.27 -7.51
N LEU A 87 -7.38 0.91 -6.39
CA LEU A 87 -7.72 0.41 -5.07
C LEU A 87 -9.12 0.93 -4.71
N LYS A 88 -10.15 0.10 -4.88
CA LYS A 88 -11.49 0.42 -4.36
C LYS A 88 -11.48 0.21 -2.84
N VAL A 89 -11.17 1.27 -2.11
CA VAL A 89 -11.44 1.33 -0.67
C VAL A 89 -12.91 1.70 -0.55
N GLU A 90 -13.78 0.71 -0.39
CA GLU A 90 -15.17 0.98 -0.05
C GLU A 90 -15.20 1.70 1.30
N GLU A 91 -15.72 2.93 1.30
CA GLU A 91 -16.20 3.60 2.51
C GLU A 91 -17.33 2.73 3.08
N ASP A 92 -17.01 1.91 4.08
CA ASP A 92 -18.03 1.35 4.97
C ASP A 92 -18.76 2.55 5.60
N LYS A 93 -19.99 2.78 5.13
CA LYS A 93 -20.97 3.69 5.74
C LYS A 93 -21.33 3.26 7.16
#